data_AF-A0A948HGL3-F1
#
_entry.id   AF-A0A948HGL3-F1
#
_cell.length_a   1.000
_cell.length_b   1.000
_cell.length_c   1.000
_cell.angle_alpha   90.00
_cell.angle_beta   90.00
_cell.angle_gamma   90.00
#
_symmetry.space_group_name_H-M   'P 1'
#
loop_
_entity.id
_entity.type
_entity.pdbx_description
1 polymer ?
#
loop_
_entity_poly.entity_id
_entity_poly.type
_entity_poly.pdbx_seq_one_letter_code
_entity_poly.pdbx_strand_id
1 'polypeptide(L)'
;MKYKFTVEYVLEGKPTGIFVRQLEEYNIELGNSPTLGGCPIKRSISQPRALKKDGSPDLDIFCFYLENGDDRKKFIEGETVELEP
;
A
#
# COMPACT_ATOMS: atom_id res chain seq x y z
N MET A 1 4.32 12.41 -10.00
CA MET A 1 3.64 11.26 -10.63
C MET A 1 2.78 10.61 -9.57
N LYS A 2 1.56 10.17 -9.87
CA LYS A 2 0.66 9.54 -8.89
C LYS A 2 0.36 8.11 -9.33
N TYR A 3 0.54 7.16 -8.43
CA TYR A 3 0.24 5.74 -8.69
C TYR A 3 -1.08 5.39 -8.02
N LYS A 4 -1.94 4.61 -8.68
CA LYS A 4 -3.26 4.24 -8.14
C LYS A 4 -3.29 2.79 -7.73
N PHE A 5 -3.79 2.53 -6.53
CA PHE A 5 -3.94 1.19 -5.98
C PHE A 5 -5.32 0.99 -5.40
N THR A 6 -5.78 -0.26 -5.34
CA THR A 6 -6.95 -0.66 -4.55
C THR A 6 -6.50 -1.17 -3.19
N VAL A 7 -7.13 -0.70 -2.11
CA VAL A 7 -6.88 -1.22 -0.76
C VAL A 7 -7.41 -2.65 -0.68
N GLU A 8 -6.56 -3.62 -0.35
CA GLU A 8 -6.97 -5.00 -0.16
C GLU A 8 -7.19 -5.35 1.31
N TYR A 9 -6.35 -4.81 2.19
CA TYR A 9 -6.40 -5.15 3.60
C TYR A 9 -5.76 -4.06 4.46
N VAL A 10 -6.37 -3.78 5.61
CA VAL A 10 -5.84 -2.87 6.62
C VAL A 10 -5.35 -3.66 7.83
N LEU A 11 -4.04 -3.73 8.03
CA LEU A 11 -3.45 -4.45 9.17
C LEU A 11 -3.62 -3.65 10.46
N GLU A 12 -4.35 -4.20 11.43
CA GLU A 12 -4.64 -3.54 12.71
C GLU A 12 -3.49 -3.58 13.74
N GLY A 13 -2.28 -3.92 13.32
CA GLY A 13 -1.09 -4.07 14.17
C GLY A 13 -0.17 -2.84 14.25
N LYS A 14 0.96 -2.99 14.96
CA LYS A 14 2.09 -2.05 14.98
C LYS A 14 3.35 -2.74 14.41
N PRO A 15 3.95 -2.22 13.33
CA PRO A 15 3.50 -1.06 12.54
C PRO A 15 2.18 -1.33 11.81
N THR A 16 1.42 -0.26 11.57
CA THR A 16 0.15 -0.31 10.84
C THR A 16 0.43 -0.33 9.35
N GLY A 17 0.03 -1.39 8.67
CA GLY A 17 0.29 -1.62 7.25
C GLY A 17 -0.97 -1.56 6.41
N ILE A 18 -0.90 -0.91 5.26
CA ILE A 18 -1.96 -0.88 4.26
C ILE A 18 -1.49 -1.75 3.09
N PHE A 19 -2.20 -2.84 2.86
CA PHE A 19 -1.99 -3.73 1.73
C PHE A 19 -2.82 -3.21 0.57
N VAL A 20 -2.17 -2.98 -0.55
CA VAL A 20 -2.79 -2.41 -1.73
C VAL A 20 -2.36 -3.17 -2.98
N ARG A 21 -3.28 -3.35 -3.92
CA ARG A 21 -3.01 -3.94 -5.23
C ARG A 21 -2.84 -2.85 -6.27
N GLN A 22 -1.78 -2.94 -7.08
CA GLN A 22 -1.58 -2.02 -8.20
C GLN A 22 -2.63 -2.23 -9.29
N LEU A 23 -3.15 -1.13 -9.85
CA LEU A 23 -4.11 -1.18 -10.97
C LEU A 23 -3.43 -1.32 -12.33
N GLU A 24 -2.17 -0.89 -12.41
CA GLU A 24 -1.29 -1.02 -13.58
C GLU A 24 0.09 -1.42 -13.08
N GLU A 25 0.97 -1.87 -13.97
CA GLU A 25 2.35 -2.21 -13.60
C GLU A 25 3.14 -0.93 -13.35
N TYR A 26 3.60 -0.74 -12.11
CA TYR A 26 4.39 0.43 -11.73
C TYR A 26 5.78 0.04 -11.24
N ASN A 27 6.78 0.79 -11.68
CA ASN A 27 8.08 0.82 -11.01
C ASN A 27 8.05 1.94 -9.94
N ILE A 28 7.86 1.55 -8.69
CA ILE A 28 7.61 2.47 -7.58
C ILE A 28 8.96 2.84 -6.93
N GLU A 29 9.26 4.13 -6.92
CA GLU A 29 10.35 4.71 -6.12
C GLU A 29 9.75 5.69 -5.13
N LEU A 30 10.11 5.59 -3.83
CA LEU A 30 9.63 6.51 -2.80
C LEU A 30 10.58 7.71 -2.67
N GLY A 31 10.01 8.91 -2.65
CA GLY A 31 10.68 10.17 -2.40
C GLY A 31 10.95 10.41 -0.90
N ASN A 32 11.08 11.68 -0.54
CA ASN A 32 11.44 12.10 0.82
C ASN A 32 10.26 12.16 1.78
N SER A 33 9.05 12.37 1.28
CA SER A 33 7.84 12.54 2.09
C SER A 33 6.65 11.85 1.41
N PRO A 34 6.74 10.52 1.21
CA PRO A 34 5.71 9.78 0.51
C PRO A 34 4.39 9.79 1.29
N THR A 35 3.28 9.80 0.56
CA THR A 35 1.94 9.67 1.12
C THR A 35 1.11 8.65 0.36
N LEU A 36 0.25 7.92 1.07
CA LEU A 36 -0.73 7.02 0.49
C LEU A 36 -2.13 7.49 0.92
N GLY A 37 -3.02 7.76 -0.02
CA GLY A 37 -4.34 8.33 0.28
C GLY A 37 -4.24 9.65 1.06
N GLY A 38 -3.19 10.44 0.81
CA GLY A 38 -2.88 11.67 1.54
C GLY A 38 -2.37 11.47 2.98
N CYS A 39 -2.13 10.23 3.42
CA CYS A 39 -1.58 9.93 4.74
C CYS A 39 -0.06 9.68 4.65
N PRO A 40 0.77 10.26 5.53
CA PRO A 40 2.20 10.00 5.55
C PRO A 40 2.53 8.53 5.76
N ILE A 41 3.46 8.02 4.96
CA ILE A 41 3.98 6.65 5.07
C ILE A 41 5.48 6.65 5.31
N LYS A 42 5.98 5.57 5.91
CA LYS A 42 7.42 5.33 6.01
C LYS A 42 8.01 5.25 4.60
N ARG A 43 9.26 5.67 4.47
CA ARG A 43 10.08 5.55 3.25
C ARG A 43 10.57 4.11 3.00
N SER A 44 9.67 3.15 3.15
CA SER A 44 9.92 1.74 2.95
C SER A 44 8.69 1.10 2.33
N ILE A 45 8.89 0.40 1.23
CA ILE A 45 7.87 -0.43 0.59
C ILE A 45 8.22 -1.90 0.81
N SER A 46 7.21 -2.73 1.02
CA SER A 46 7.38 -4.18 1.06
C SER A 46 6.42 -4.83 0.08
N GLN A 47 6.87 -5.91 -0.56
CA GLN A 47 6.00 -6.78 -1.35
C GLN A 47 5.74 -8.06 -0.53
N PRO A 48 4.51 -8.28 -0.04
CA PRO A 48 4.18 -9.49 0.68
C PRO A 48 4.35 -10.74 -0.19
N ARG A 49 4.66 -11.86 0.44
CA ARG A 49 4.73 -13.18 -0.21
C ARG A 49 3.33 -13.80 -0.40
N ALA A 50 2.40 -13.01 -0.92
CA ALA A 50 1.08 -13.49 -1.27
C ALA A 50 1.17 -14.41 -2.49
N LEU A 51 0.24 -15.36 -2.58
CA LEU A 51 0.11 -16.25 -3.73
C LEU A 51 -1.24 -16.01 -4.41
N LYS A 52 -1.26 -16.07 -5.74
CA LYS A 52 -2.48 -16.13 -6.53
C LYS A 52 -3.15 -17.50 -6.32
N LYS A 53 -4.40 -17.65 -6.78
CA LYS A 53 -5.17 -18.91 -6.63
C LYS A 53 -4.50 -20.12 -7.28
N ASP A 54 -3.66 -19.89 -8.28
CA ASP A 54 -2.88 -20.92 -8.99
C ASP A 54 -1.56 -21.28 -8.26
N GLY A 55 -1.27 -20.65 -7.12
CA GLY A 55 -0.06 -20.87 -6.34
C GLY A 55 1.17 -20.08 -6.83
N SER A 56 1.05 -19.28 -7.89
CA SER A 56 2.11 -18.36 -8.33
C SER A 56 2.23 -17.15 -7.38
N PRO A 57 3.42 -16.53 -7.26
CA PRO A 57 3.57 -15.30 -6.47
C PRO A 57 2.67 -14.16 -6.96
N ASP A 58 2.01 -13.47 -6.03
CA ASP A 58 1.23 -12.27 -6.31
C ASP A 58 2.11 -11.02 -6.18
N LEU A 59 2.74 -10.64 -7.29
CA LEU A 59 3.66 -9.49 -7.37
C LEU A 59 2.95 -8.14 -7.45
N ASP A 60 1.61 -8.15 -7.56
CA ASP A 60 0.79 -6.97 -7.74
C ASP A 60 0.37 -6.32 -6.41
N ILE A 61 0.63 -7.00 -5.29
CA ILE A 61 0.32 -6.50 -3.95
C ILE A 61 1.57 -5.85 -3.34
N PHE A 62 1.36 -4.69 -2.74
CA PHE A 62 2.36 -3.97 -1.96
C PHE A 62 1.81 -3.69 -0.56
N CYS A 63 2.70 -3.53 0.40
CA CYS A 63 2.39 -3.08 1.74
C CYS A 63 3.20 -1.82 2.08
N PHE A 64 2.46 -0.76 2.42
CA PHE A 64 2.99 0.51 2.91
C PHE A 64 2.69 0.66 4.39
N TYR A 65 3.64 1.17 5.15
CA TYR A 65 3.47 1.37 6.59
C TYR A 65 3.16 2.83 6.88
N LEU A 66 2.04 3.08 7.56
CA LEU A 66 1.68 4.43 8.00
C LEU A 66 2.70 4.93 9.04
N GLU A 67 3.01 6.23 9.02
CA GLU A 67 3.77 6.87 10.09
C GLU A 67 2.91 6.98 11.37
N ASN A 68 1.63 7.31 11.21
CA ASN A 68 0.65 7.37 12.28
C ASN A 68 -0.38 6.24 12.13
N GLY A 69 -0.45 5.35 13.12
CA GLY A 69 -1.39 4.22 13.11
C GLY A 69 -2.87 4.64 13.17
N ASP A 70 -3.21 5.83 13.67
CA ASP A 70 -4.59 6.32 13.70
C ASP A 70 -5.14 6.67 12.31
N ASP A 71 -4.25 6.95 11.34
CA ASP A 71 -4.65 7.27 9.96
C ASP A 71 -5.28 6.07 9.24
N ARG A 72 -5.15 4.84 9.78
CA ARG A 72 -5.78 3.63 9.23
C ARG A 72 -7.29 3.76 9.06
N LYS A 73 -7.95 4.59 9.88
CA LYS A 73 -9.40 4.85 9.84
C LYS A 73 -9.84 5.54 8.54
N LYS A 74 -8.90 6.09 7.77
CA LYS A 74 -9.14 6.74 6.48
C LYS A 74 -9.08 5.76 5.30
N PHE A 75 -8.70 4.51 5.55
CA PHE A 75 -8.60 3.48 4.52
C PHE A 75 -9.75 2.50 4.65
N ILE A 76 -10.37 2.20 3.51
CA ILE A 76 -11.48 1.24 3.41
C ILE A 76 -11.10 0.21 2.35
N GLU A 77 -11.24 -1.07 2.69
CA GLU A 77 -10.98 -2.17 1.75
C GLU A 77 -11.87 -2.04 0.51
N GLY A 78 -11.29 -2.23 -0.67
CA GLY A 78 -11.92 -2.05 -1.97
C GLY A 78 -11.83 -0.63 -2.54
N GLU A 79 -11.45 0.38 -1.75
CA GLU A 79 -11.31 1.76 -2.26
C GLU A 79 -10.01 1.97 -3.04
N THR A 80 -10.06 2.90 -3.99
CA THR A 80 -8.86 3.34 -4.72
C THR A 80 -8.16 4.47 -3.97
N VAL A 81 -6.87 4.34 -3.76
CA VAL A 81 -6.01 5.35 -3.13
C VAL A 81 -4.85 5.72 -4.05
N GLU A 82 -4.36 6.94 -3.90
CA GLU A 82 -3.20 7.44 -4.65
C GLU A 82 -1.94 7.39 -3.78
N LEU A 83 -0.84 6.89 -4.34
CA LEU A 83 0.50 7.06 -3.80
C LEU A 83 1.13 8.29 -4.45
N GLU A 84 1.54 9.24 -3.62
CA GLU A 84 2.44 10.32 -3.98
C GLU A 84 3.83 9.97 -3.41
N PRO A 85 4.82 9.63 -4.25
CA PRO A 85 6.14 9.18 -3.80
C PRO A 85 6.96 10.30 -3.16
#